data_AF-A0A1C6UBI2-F1
#
_entry.id   AF-A0A1C6UBI2-F1
#
_cell.length_a   1.000
_cell.length_b   1.000
_cell.length_c   1.000
_cell.angle_alpha   90.00
_cell.angle_beta   90.00
_cell.angle_gamma   90.00
#
_symmetry.space_group_name_H-M   'P 1'
#
loop_
_entity.id
_entity.type
_entity.pdbx_description
1 polymer ?
#
loop_
_entity_poly.entity_id
_entity_poly.type
_entity_poly.pdbx_seq_one_letter_code
_entity_poly.pdbx_strand_id
1 'polypeptide(L)'
;MAVRTTVRPSPEDVFPIHPAYGYRMRRQRHPVGVRGGPRPAPGGPWLDDTARHQVRARYELRDRQLARALVAAVSQPGDSTENLASQLEQRMDALVHRAGFARSINEARDLVAHNTFTVDGGKVNRASYLVSPGQTIQVRPDRQCRAPVAVAMAGQAENDVPPYLEVRPDRGTATLTREPQRQEVPALRDVPLAVQTIGGNPL
;
A
#
# COMPACT_ATOMS: atom_id res chain seq x y z
N MET A 1 5.57 13.89 56.77
CA MET A 1 4.97 12.65 56.23
C MET A 1 4.70 12.84 54.75
N ALA A 2 5.31 12.04 53.87
CA ALA A 2 5.02 12.09 52.44
C ALA A 2 3.69 11.38 52.17
N VAL A 3 2.65 12.13 51.82
CA VAL A 3 1.35 11.57 51.46
C VAL A 3 1.50 10.91 50.08
N ARG A 4 1.26 9.59 49.99
CA ARG A 4 1.12 8.91 48.69
C ARG A 4 -0.24 9.32 48.10
N THR A 5 -0.27 10.40 47.34
CA THR A 5 -1.46 10.75 46.55
C THR A 5 -1.54 9.82 45.34
N THR A 6 -2.70 9.21 45.11
CA THR A 6 -3.01 8.45 43.89
C THR A 6 -3.21 9.36 42.68
N VAL A 7 -3.39 10.66 42.92
CA VAL A 7 -3.54 11.70 41.91
C VAL A 7 -2.17 11.99 41.28
N ARG A 8 -2.10 11.91 39.94
CA ARG A 8 -0.88 12.24 39.19
C ARG A 8 -0.65 13.76 39.26
N PRO A 9 0.52 14.23 39.70
CA PRO A 9 0.78 15.65 39.85
C PRO A 9 0.83 16.36 38.49
N SER A 10 0.22 17.53 38.42
CA SER A 10 0.22 18.46 37.29
C SER A 10 1.41 19.43 37.39
N PRO A 11 1.95 19.95 36.27
CA PRO A 11 2.99 20.99 36.28
C PRO A 11 2.59 22.28 37.02
N GLU A 12 1.29 22.48 37.26
CA GLU A 12 0.70 23.67 37.88
C GLU A 12 0.47 23.50 39.39
N ASP A 13 0.66 22.29 39.95
CA ASP A 13 0.39 22.01 41.36
C ASP A 13 1.47 22.64 42.27
N VAL A 14 1.04 23.36 43.32
CA VAL A 14 1.91 24.14 44.22
C VAL A 14 2.59 23.27 45.31
N PHE A 15 2.37 21.95 45.33
CA PHE A 15 2.92 21.07 46.36
C PHE A 15 4.38 20.65 46.07
N PRO A 16 5.23 20.44 47.11
CA PRO A 16 6.61 20.00 46.92
C PRO A 16 6.65 18.57 46.37
N ILE A 17 6.92 18.46 45.08
CA ILE A 17 6.97 17.18 44.37
C ILE A 17 8.28 16.46 44.75
N HIS A 18 8.21 15.17 45.08
CA HIS A 18 9.38 14.35 45.39
C HIS A 18 10.45 14.48 44.28
N PRO A 19 11.76 14.59 44.59
CA PRO A 19 12.82 15.02 43.64
C PRO A 19 12.88 14.20 42.34
N ALA A 20 12.53 12.92 42.38
CA ALA A 20 12.43 12.06 41.20
C ALA A 20 11.36 12.50 40.16
N TYR A 21 10.30 13.19 40.59
CA TYR A 21 9.23 13.69 39.71
C TYR A 21 9.55 15.07 39.13
N GLY A 22 10.27 15.93 39.86
CA GLY A 22 10.76 17.21 39.34
C GLY A 22 11.62 17.04 38.08
N TYR A 23 12.39 15.95 37.99
CA TYR A 23 13.19 15.62 36.80
C TYR A 23 12.35 15.22 35.58
N ARG A 24 11.21 14.53 35.78
CA ARG A 24 10.28 14.14 34.70
C ARG A 24 9.46 15.33 34.20
N MET A 25 9.06 16.25 35.07
CA MET A 25 8.32 17.45 34.70
C MET A 25 9.18 18.47 33.92
N ARG A 26 10.47 18.63 34.27
CA ARG A 26 11.40 19.50 33.52
C ARG A 26 11.60 19.08 32.06
N ARG A 27 11.33 17.81 31.71
CA ARG A 27 11.38 17.31 30.32
C ARG A 27 10.03 17.39 29.59
N GLN A 28 8.96 17.77 30.28
CA GLN A 28 7.63 17.84 29.72
C GLN A 28 7.48 19.17 28.96
N ARG A 29 7.56 19.12 27.63
CA ARG A 29 7.48 20.31 26.77
C ARG A 29 6.06 20.91 26.71
N HIS A 30 5.03 20.12 27.04
CA HIS A 30 3.62 20.52 27.02
C HIS A 30 2.88 19.92 28.23
N PRO A 31 1.83 20.59 28.75
CA PRO A 31 1.03 20.09 29.86
C PRO A 31 0.39 18.73 29.57
N VAL A 32 0.15 17.95 30.63
CA VAL A 32 -0.45 16.63 30.54
C VAL A 32 -1.86 16.74 29.94
N GLY A 33 -2.18 15.92 28.95
CA GLY A 33 -3.49 15.94 28.27
C GLY A 33 -3.55 16.85 27.04
N VAL A 34 -2.58 17.75 26.86
CA VAL A 34 -2.43 18.50 25.61
C VAL A 34 -1.66 17.64 24.62
N ARG A 35 -2.30 17.25 23.51
CA ARG A 35 -1.58 16.67 22.38
C ARG A 35 -0.56 17.71 21.94
N GLY A 36 0.71 17.33 21.90
CA GLY A 36 1.74 18.19 21.31
C GLY A 36 1.28 18.66 19.93
N GLY A 37 1.67 19.88 19.55
CA GLY A 37 1.33 20.44 18.24
C GLY A 37 1.66 19.46 17.10
N PRO A 38 1.08 19.66 15.91
CA PRO A 38 1.26 18.75 14.79
C PRO A 38 2.73 18.37 14.65
N ARG A 39 3.05 17.07 14.70
CA ARG A 39 4.41 16.64 14.40
C ARG A 39 4.73 17.10 12.98
N PRO A 40 5.93 17.65 12.72
CA PRO A 40 6.35 17.92 11.35
C PRO A 40 6.16 16.66 10.52
N ALA A 41 5.62 16.81 9.31
CA ALA A 41 5.48 15.70 8.39
C ALA A 41 6.84 15.01 8.20
N PRO A 42 6.88 13.68 8.04
CA PRO A 42 8.11 12.98 7.69
C PRO A 42 8.77 13.66 6.49
N GLY A 43 10.10 13.78 6.49
CA GLY A 43 10.87 14.52 5.47
C GLY A 43 10.89 13.92 4.06
N GLY A 44 9.92 13.08 3.69
CA GLY A 44 9.86 12.39 2.39
C GLY A 44 8.44 12.43 1.82
N PRO A 45 8.23 12.03 0.56
CA PRO A 45 6.96 12.24 -0.15
C PRO A 45 5.75 11.64 0.56
N TRP A 46 4.62 12.33 0.48
CA TRP A 46 3.35 11.89 1.08
C TRP A 46 2.16 12.13 0.15
N LEU A 47 1.05 11.50 0.52
CA LEU A 47 -0.28 11.76 -0.03
C LEU A 47 -1.13 12.43 1.04
N ASP A 48 -2.18 13.13 0.61
CA ASP A 48 -3.25 13.56 1.50
C ASP A 48 -3.83 12.37 2.28
N ASP A 49 -4.27 12.63 3.51
CA ASP A 49 -4.74 11.56 4.40
C ASP A 49 -5.85 10.72 3.77
N THR A 50 -6.82 11.36 3.11
CA THR A 50 -7.94 10.69 2.42
C THR A 50 -7.45 9.77 1.31
N ALA A 51 -6.60 10.28 0.41
CA ALA A 51 -5.99 9.51 -0.67
C ALA A 51 -5.13 8.36 -0.12
N ARG A 52 -4.32 8.62 0.92
CA ARG A 52 -3.51 7.62 1.60
C ARG A 52 -4.37 6.47 2.13
N HIS A 53 -5.48 6.77 2.81
CA HIS A 53 -6.38 5.75 3.34
C HIS A 53 -7.06 4.94 2.23
N GLN A 54 -7.53 5.60 1.16
CA GLN A 54 -8.16 4.93 0.02
C GLN A 54 -7.17 4.02 -0.71
N VAL A 55 -5.97 4.50 -1.04
CA VAL A 55 -4.93 3.70 -1.72
C VAL A 55 -4.55 2.48 -0.88
N ARG A 56 -4.38 2.67 0.43
CA ARG A 56 -4.05 1.56 1.33
C ARG A 56 -5.13 0.50 1.39
N ALA A 57 -6.40 0.91 1.46
CA ALA A 57 -7.53 -0.01 1.49
C ALA A 57 -7.65 -0.75 0.15
N ARG A 58 -7.53 -0.05 -0.99
CA ARG A 58 -7.67 -0.65 -2.31
C ARG A 58 -6.55 -1.65 -2.64
N TYR A 59 -5.31 -1.40 -2.23
CA TYR A 59 -4.15 -2.26 -2.55
C TYR A 59 -3.63 -3.10 -1.37
N GLU A 60 -4.36 -3.13 -0.26
CA GLU A 60 -4.03 -3.85 0.97
C GLU A 60 -2.57 -3.59 1.40
N LEU A 61 -2.26 -2.30 1.56
CA LEU A 61 -0.93 -1.79 1.84
C LEU A 61 -0.77 -1.32 3.29
N ARG A 62 0.37 -1.71 3.87
CA ARG A 62 0.86 -1.10 5.12
C ARG A 62 1.45 0.28 4.83
N ASP A 63 1.39 1.20 5.79
CA ASP A 63 1.96 2.56 5.64
C ASP A 63 3.42 2.54 5.18
N ARG A 64 4.24 1.65 5.75
CA ARG A 64 5.65 1.51 5.37
C ARG A 64 5.83 1.07 3.91
N GLN A 65 4.90 0.29 3.35
CA GLN A 65 4.98 -0.15 1.96
C GLN A 65 4.55 0.98 1.02
N LEU A 66 3.52 1.73 1.37
CA LEU A 66 3.10 2.91 0.62
C LEU A 66 4.19 3.99 0.61
N ALA A 67 4.83 4.26 1.76
CA ALA A 67 5.94 5.20 1.84
C ALA A 67 7.12 4.80 0.92
N ARG A 68 7.42 3.49 0.82
CA ARG A 68 8.44 3.00 -0.12
C ARG A 68 8.04 3.18 -1.58
N ALA A 69 6.77 2.95 -1.91
CA ALA A 69 6.26 3.20 -3.26
C ALA A 69 6.34 4.69 -3.61
N LEU A 70 5.96 5.58 -2.70
CA LEU A 70 6.07 7.03 -2.89
C LEU A 70 7.52 7.48 -3.15
N VAL A 71 8.46 6.99 -2.36
CA VAL A 71 9.89 7.32 -2.56
C VAL A 71 10.37 6.81 -3.92
N ALA A 72 9.98 5.60 -4.32
CA ALA A 72 10.37 5.05 -5.62
C ALA A 72 9.75 5.82 -6.80
N ALA A 73 8.45 6.17 -6.71
CA ALA A 73 7.74 6.92 -7.74
C ALA A 73 8.31 8.33 -7.97
N VAL A 74 8.68 9.04 -6.89
CA VAL A 74 9.31 10.37 -6.98
C VAL A 74 10.75 10.30 -7.50
N SER A 75 11.42 9.15 -7.31
CA SER A 75 12.78 8.95 -7.84
C SER A 75 12.80 8.65 -9.34
N GLN A 76 11.66 8.25 -9.91
CA GLN A 76 11.51 8.02 -11.35
C GLN A 76 11.27 9.35 -12.08
N PRO A 77 11.82 9.53 -13.29
CA PRO A 77 11.54 10.71 -14.09
C PRO A 77 10.06 10.75 -14.52
N GLY A 78 9.52 11.95 -14.74
CA GLY A 78 8.13 12.16 -15.16
C GLY A 78 7.19 12.56 -14.02
N ASP A 79 5.89 12.45 -14.25
CA ASP A 79 4.87 12.76 -13.25
C ASP A 79 4.86 11.70 -12.14
N SER A 80 5.13 12.14 -10.90
CA SER A 80 5.17 11.28 -9.73
C SER A 80 3.83 10.58 -9.45
N THR A 81 2.70 11.19 -9.83
CA THR A 81 1.37 10.60 -9.63
C THR A 81 1.12 9.44 -10.59
N GLU A 82 1.50 9.59 -11.85
CA GLU A 82 1.48 8.53 -12.86
C GLU A 82 2.43 7.40 -12.48
N ASN A 83 3.66 7.73 -12.08
CA ASN A 83 4.66 6.75 -11.64
C ASN A 83 4.16 5.92 -10.45
N LEU A 84 3.53 6.57 -9.46
CA LEU A 84 2.96 5.88 -8.30
C LEU A 84 1.82 4.95 -8.71
N ALA A 85 0.90 5.42 -9.57
CA ALA A 85 -0.21 4.62 -10.06
C ALA A 85 0.29 3.38 -10.82
N SER A 86 1.26 3.59 -11.73
CA SER A 86 1.89 2.53 -12.50
C SER A 86 2.56 1.49 -11.58
N GLN A 87 3.36 1.95 -10.61
CA GLN A 87 4.06 1.07 -9.68
C GLN A 87 3.11 0.26 -8.78
N LEU A 88 1.99 0.84 -8.35
CA LEU A 88 0.99 0.13 -7.55
C LEU A 88 0.28 -0.95 -8.36
N GLU A 89 -0.01 -0.67 -9.63
CA GLU A 89 -0.74 -1.58 -10.50
C GLU A 89 0.13 -2.72 -11.06
N GLN A 90 1.44 -2.48 -11.27
CA GLN A 90 2.40 -3.50 -11.70
C GLN A 90 2.68 -4.59 -10.63
N ARG A 91 2.13 -4.45 -9.43
CA ARG A 91 2.33 -5.45 -8.38
C ARG A 91 1.65 -6.76 -8.74
N MET A 92 2.31 -7.86 -8.40
CA MET A 92 1.83 -9.22 -8.64
C MET A 92 0.41 -9.44 -8.10
N ASP A 93 0.11 -8.96 -6.89
CA ASP A 93 -1.24 -9.12 -6.32
C ASP A 93 -2.31 -8.30 -7.05
N ALA A 94 -1.97 -7.09 -7.51
CA ALA A 94 -2.87 -6.28 -8.32
C ALA A 94 -3.14 -6.93 -9.67
N LEU A 95 -2.10 -7.34 -10.40
CA LEU A 95 -2.24 -7.98 -11.72
C LEU A 95 -2.98 -9.31 -11.66
N VAL A 96 -2.76 -10.13 -10.63
CA VAL A 96 -3.50 -11.39 -10.44
C VAL A 96 -5.00 -11.13 -10.23
N HIS A 97 -5.34 -10.07 -9.49
CA HIS A 97 -6.72 -9.65 -9.33
C HIS A 97 -7.31 -9.08 -10.63
N ARG A 98 -6.55 -8.28 -11.40
CA ARG A 98 -7.00 -7.76 -12.71
C ARG A 98 -7.15 -8.82 -13.79
N ALA A 99 -6.29 -9.82 -13.77
CA ALA A 99 -6.42 -11.00 -14.60
C ALA A 99 -7.63 -11.86 -14.20
N GLY A 100 -8.23 -11.59 -13.03
CA GLY A 100 -9.35 -12.31 -12.40
C GLY A 100 -9.06 -13.76 -12.06
N PHE A 101 -7.78 -14.08 -11.84
CA PHE A 101 -7.38 -15.32 -11.17
C PHE A 101 -7.74 -15.33 -9.68
N ALA A 102 -8.19 -14.19 -9.14
CA ALA A 102 -8.67 -14.01 -7.77
C ALA A 102 -9.82 -13.00 -7.75
N ARG A 103 -10.78 -13.16 -6.82
CA ARG A 103 -11.96 -12.27 -6.69
C ARG A 103 -11.68 -11.01 -5.86
N SER A 104 -10.61 -11.03 -5.07
CA SER A 104 -10.18 -9.90 -4.25
C SER A 104 -8.66 -9.83 -4.19
N ILE A 105 -8.12 -8.66 -3.84
CA ILE A 105 -6.68 -8.48 -3.66
C ILE A 105 -6.14 -9.31 -2.49
N ASN A 106 -6.93 -9.51 -1.43
CA ASN A 106 -6.53 -10.41 -0.32
C ASN A 106 -6.39 -11.86 -0.79
N GLU A 107 -7.37 -12.37 -1.55
CA GLU A 107 -7.29 -13.71 -2.14
C GLU A 107 -6.09 -13.83 -3.09
N ALA A 108 -5.83 -12.80 -3.92
CA ALA A 108 -4.66 -12.78 -4.80
C ALA A 108 -3.35 -12.91 -4.01
N ARG A 109 -3.20 -12.17 -2.90
CA ARG A 109 -2.01 -12.22 -2.04
C ARG A 109 -1.80 -13.58 -1.42
N ASP A 110 -2.87 -14.21 -0.94
CA ASP A 110 -2.81 -15.56 -0.39
C ASP A 110 -2.39 -16.55 -1.48
N LEU A 111 -2.99 -16.50 -2.65
CA LEU A 111 -2.62 -17.39 -3.76
C LEU A 111 -1.15 -17.22 -4.17
N VAL A 112 -0.66 -15.99 -4.24
CA VAL A 112 0.77 -15.71 -4.50
C VAL A 112 1.65 -16.29 -3.39
N ALA A 113 1.33 -16.04 -2.11
CA ALA A 113 2.09 -16.58 -0.98
C ALA A 113 2.14 -18.11 -0.96
N HIS A 114 1.08 -18.78 -1.44
CA HIS A 114 1.00 -20.24 -1.56
C HIS A 114 1.70 -20.82 -2.82
N ASN A 115 2.53 -20.04 -3.52
CA ASN A 115 3.25 -20.44 -4.73
C ASN A 115 2.32 -20.92 -5.86
N THR A 116 1.19 -20.25 -6.06
CA THR A 116 0.20 -20.63 -7.10
C THR A 116 0.64 -20.19 -8.49
N PHE A 117 1.43 -19.13 -8.59
CA PHE A 117 1.81 -18.50 -9.86
C PHE A 117 3.31 -18.63 -10.16
N THR A 118 3.62 -18.51 -11.44
CA THR A 118 4.97 -18.34 -11.98
C THR A 118 5.02 -17.10 -12.86
N VAL A 119 6.17 -16.43 -12.89
CA VAL A 119 6.46 -15.32 -13.82
C VAL A 119 7.60 -15.78 -14.71
N ASP A 120 7.38 -15.81 -16.03
CA ASP A 120 8.35 -16.30 -17.02
C ASP A 120 8.95 -17.68 -16.68
N GLY A 121 8.12 -18.56 -16.10
CA GLY A 121 8.52 -19.91 -15.63
C GLY A 121 9.19 -19.95 -14.26
N GLY A 122 9.61 -18.82 -13.70
CA GLY A 122 10.14 -18.71 -12.33
C GLY A 122 9.06 -18.70 -11.27
N LYS A 123 9.26 -19.40 -10.14
CA LYS A 123 8.32 -19.38 -9.01
C LYS A 123 8.43 -18.04 -8.28
N VAL A 124 7.29 -17.35 -8.11
CA VAL A 124 7.21 -16.08 -7.37
C VAL A 124 6.16 -16.20 -6.27
N ASN A 125 6.57 -15.97 -5.03
CA ASN A 125 5.71 -16.05 -3.85
C ASN A 125 5.53 -14.72 -3.11
N ARG A 126 5.96 -13.62 -3.74
CA ARG A 126 5.94 -12.29 -3.14
C ARG A 126 4.89 -11.42 -3.83
N ALA A 127 3.82 -11.10 -3.11
CA ALA A 127 2.74 -10.23 -3.61
C ALA A 127 3.24 -8.84 -4.04
N SER A 128 4.25 -8.30 -3.35
CA SER A 128 4.86 -7.01 -3.69
C SER A 128 5.91 -7.09 -4.82
N TYR A 129 5.99 -8.21 -5.54
CA TYR A 129 6.85 -8.33 -6.72
C TYR A 129 6.29 -7.41 -7.81
N LEU A 130 7.15 -6.61 -8.44
CA LEU A 130 6.77 -5.73 -9.55
C LEU A 130 7.01 -6.49 -10.84
N VAL A 131 5.95 -6.66 -11.62
CA VAL A 131 6.00 -7.31 -12.92
C VAL A 131 6.30 -6.25 -13.97
N SER A 132 7.37 -6.47 -14.71
CA SER A 132 7.76 -5.58 -15.80
C SER A 132 6.90 -5.83 -17.05
N PRO A 133 6.70 -4.82 -17.90
CA PRO A 133 6.08 -5.02 -19.21
C PRO A 133 6.82 -6.09 -20.02
N GLY A 134 6.08 -6.92 -20.73
CA GLY A 134 6.56 -8.08 -21.49
C GLY A 134 6.60 -9.38 -20.69
N GLN A 135 6.53 -9.34 -19.36
CA GLN A 135 6.53 -10.56 -18.55
C GLN A 135 5.16 -11.25 -18.54
N THR A 136 5.18 -12.58 -18.47
CA THR A 136 3.97 -13.41 -18.45
C THR A 136 3.79 -14.09 -17.10
N ILE A 137 2.65 -13.83 -16.48
CA ILE A 137 2.15 -14.51 -15.29
C ILE A 137 1.39 -15.75 -15.74
N GLN A 138 1.70 -16.89 -15.12
CA GLN A 138 1.02 -18.14 -15.38
C GLN A 138 0.55 -18.79 -14.08
N VAL A 139 -0.70 -19.24 -14.05
CA VAL A 139 -1.19 -20.15 -13.01
C VAL A 139 -0.53 -21.50 -13.22
N ARG A 140 0.12 -22.02 -12.19
CA ARG A 140 0.77 -23.33 -12.30
C ARG A 140 -0.27 -24.42 -12.60
N PRO A 141 0.02 -25.35 -13.53
CA PRO A 141 -0.95 -26.37 -13.96
C PRO A 141 -1.41 -27.26 -12.80
N ASP A 142 -0.51 -27.55 -11.84
CA ASP A 142 -0.81 -28.33 -10.64
C ASP A 142 -1.67 -27.58 -9.60
N ARG A 143 -2.05 -26.33 -9.87
CA ARG A 143 -2.83 -25.47 -8.98
C ARG A 143 -4.08 -24.87 -9.64
N GLN A 144 -4.24 -25.04 -10.96
CA GLN A 144 -5.41 -24.54 -11.72
C GLN A 144 -6.74 -25.10 -11.20
N CYS A 145 -6.78 -26.39 -10.82
CA CYS A 145 -8.00 -27.04 -10.31
C CYS A 145 -8.33 -26.69 -8.85
N ARG A 146 -7.56 -25.82 -8.17
CA ARG A 146 -7.92 -25.40 -6.81
C ARG A 146 -9.20 -24.57 -6.87
N ALA A 147 -10.17 -24.93 -6.03
CA ALA A 147 -11.47 -24.27 -5.93
C ALA A 147 -11.44 -22.74 -6.00
N PRO A 148 -10.57 -21.99 -5.28
CA PRO A 148 -10.55 -20.52 -5.37
C PRO A 148 -10.18 -20.01 -6.77
N VAL A 149 -9.20 -20.63 -7.44
CA VAL A 149 -8.74 -20.23 -8.78
C VAL A 149 -9.78 -20.60 -9.83
N ALA A 150 -10.32 -21.82 -9.77
CA ALA A 150 -11.33 -22.28 -10.71
C ALA A 150 -12.62 -21.45 -10.65
N VAL A 151 -13.06 -21.08 -9.43
CA VAL A 151 -14.24 -20.23 -9.24
C VAL A 151 -13.98 -18.80 -9.71
N ALA A 152 -12.77 -18.26 -9.48
CA ALA A 152 -12.42 -16.93 -9.95
C ALA A 152 -12.42 -16.86 -11.49
N MET A 153 -11.76 -17.82 -12.15
CA MET A 153 -11.72 -17.88 -13.62
C MET A 153 -13.11 -18.13 -14.24
N ALA A 154 -13.99 -18.88 -13.58
CA ALA A 154 -15.35 -19.13 -14.07
C ALA A 154 -16.31 -17.95 -13.84
N GLY A 155 -16.08 -17.14 -12.81
CA GLY A 155 -16.94 -16.02 -12.41
C GLY A 155 -16.63 -14.71 -13.12
N GLN A 156 -15.62 -14.67 -13.98
CA GLN A 156 -15.13 -13.44 -14.58
C GLN A 156 -15.95 -13.06 -15.82
N ALA A 157 -16.53 -11.87 -15.79
CA ALA A 157 -17.08 -11.26 -16.99
C ALA A 157 -15.91 -10.79 -17.87
N GLU A 158 -15.90 -11.15 -19.15
CA GLU A 158 -14.85 -10.77 -20.13
C GLU A 158 -14.60 -9.25 -20.22
N ASN A 159 -15.55 -8.42 -19.74
CA ASN A 159 -15.54 -6.97 -19.91
C ASN A 159 -14.78 -6.18 -18.83
N ASP A 160 -14.16 -6.81 -17.82
CA ASP A 160 -13.48 -6.09 -16.72
C ASP A 160 -11.93 -6.14 -16.80
N VAL A 161 -11.37 -6.68 -17.90
CA VAL A 161 -9.91 -6.77 -18.07
C VAL A 161 -9.37 -5.43 -18.62
N PRO A 162 -8.41 -4.79 -17.91
CA PRO A 162 -7.81 -3.54 -18.39
C PRO A 162 -6.98 -3.70 -19.67
N PRO A 163 -6.85 -2.65 -20.50
CA PRO A 163 -6.23 -2.74 -21.83
C PRO A 163 -4.71 -2.99 -21.82
N TYR A 164 -4.04 -2.76 -20.69
CA TYR A 164 -2.60 -3.04 -20.53
C TYR A 164 -2.31 -4.53 -20.23
N LEU A 165 -3.34 -5.36 -20.07
CA LEU A 165 -3.21 -6.76 -19.68
C LEU A 165 -3.86 -7.67 -20.73
N GLU A 166 -3.06 -8.56 -21.33
CA GLU A 166 -3.58 -9.62 -22.20
C GLU A 166 -3.83 -10.87 -21.34
N VAL A 167 -5.09 -11.29 -21.21
CA VAL A 167 -5.48 -12.46 -20.41
C VAL A 167 -5.96 -13.57 -21.34
N ARG A 168 -5.44 -14.78 -21.13
CA ARG A 168 -5.90 -16.00 -21.81
C ARG A 168 -6.46 -16.96 -20.75
N PRO A 169 -7.78 -16.93 -20.49
CA PRO A 169 -8.40 -17.71 -19.42
C PRO A 169 -8.22 -19.21 -19.62
N ASP A 170 -8.27 -19.69 -20.87
CA ASP A 170 -8.11 -21.12 -21.22
C ASP A 170 -6.80 -21.72 -20.71
N ARG A 171 -5.73 -20.92 -20.69
CA ARG A 171 -4.40 -21.34 -20.24
C ARG A 171 -4.05 -20.88 -18.83
N GLY A 172 -4.88 -20.02 -18.23
CA GLY A 172 -4.57 -19.34 -16.98
C GLY A 172 -3.31 -18.48 -17.09
N THR A 173 -3.11 -17.79 -18.22
CA THR A 173 -1.94 -16.93 -18.46
C THR A 173 -2.36 -15.49 -18.63
N ALA A 174 -1.60 -14.56 -18.05
CA ALA A 174 -1.78 -13.12 -18.21
C ALA A 174 -0.44 -12.45 -18.51
N THR A 175 -0.37 -11.65 -19.56
CA THR A 175 0.85 -10.95 -19.99
C THR A 175 0.64 -9.46 -19.84
N LEU A 176 1.56 -8.79 -19.14
CA LEU A 176 1.55 -7.34 -19.05
C LEU A 176 2.16 -6.78 -20.35
N THR A 177 1.37 -6.13 -21.20
CA THR A 177 1.84 -5.71 -22.53
C THR A 177 2.62 -4.40 -22.47
N ARG A 178 2.17 -3.46 -21.64
CA ARG A 178 2.78 -2.14 -21.45
C ARG A 178 2.59 -1.64 -20.02
N GLU A 179 3.22 -0.52 -19.70
CA GLU A 179 2.98 0.13 -18.41
C GLU A 179 1.54 0.66 -18.31
N PRO A 180 0.89 0.44 -17.15
CA PRO A 180 -0.46 0.94 -16.92
C PRO A 180 -0.44 2.46 -16.71
N GLN A 181 -1.31 3.15 -17.42
CA GLN A 181 -1.54 4.59 -17.24
C GLN A 181 -2.59 4.81 -16.16
N ARG A 182 -2.46 5.86 -15.34
CA ARG A 182 -3.38 6.11 -14.22
C ARG A 182 -4.85 6.12 -14.62
N GLN A 183 -5.17 6.69 -15.78
CA GLN A 183 -6.54 6.81 -16.28
C GLN A 183 -7.21 5.45 -16.54
N GLU A 184 -6.40 4.44 -16.85
CA GLU A 184 -6.85 3.08 -17.14
C GLU A 184 -6.95 2.21 -15.88
N VAL A 185 -6.39 2.67 -14.75
CA VAL A 185 -6.36 1.92 -13.49
C VAL A 185 -7.71 2.04 -12.78
N PRO A 186 -8.52 0.96 -12.72
CA PRO A 186 -9.86 1.05 -12.15
C PRO A 186 -9.85 1.43 -10.66
N ALA A 187 -8.87 0.92 -9.90
CA ALA A 187 -8.76 1.20 -8.47
C ALA A 187 -8.22 2.59 -8.14
N LEU A 188 -7.80 3.43 -9.08
CA LEU A 188 -7.29 4.77 -8.77
C LEU A 188 -8.07 5.89 -9.47
N ARG A 189 -9.00 5.55 -10.37
CA ARG A 189 -9.78 6.50 -11.16
C ARG A 189 -10.47 7.59 -10.34
N ASP A 190 -11.08 7.22 -9.23
CA ASP A 190 -11.83 8.16 -8.37
C ASP A 190 -10.99 8.77 -7.22
N VAL A 191 -9.71 8.36 -7.08
CA VAL A 191 -8.87 8.86 -5.99
C VAL A 191 -8.18 10.14 -6.45
N PRO A 192 -8.29 11.25 -5.70
CA PRO A 192 -7.49 12.44 -5.93
C PRO A 192 -6.04 12.16 -5.51
N LEU A 193 -5.28 11.51 -6.39
CA LEU A 193 -3.88 11.15 -6.16
C LEU A 193 -3.01 12.37 -6.48
N ALA A 194 -2.54 13.05 -5.42
CA ALA A 194 -1.58 14.15 -5.49
C ALA A 194 -0.38 13.82 -4.59
N VAL A 195 0.80 13.71 -5.18
CA VAL A 195 2.05 13.43 -4.46
C VAL A 195 2.71 14.74 -4.08
N GLN A 196 2.99 14.93 -2.80
CA GLN A 196 3.60 16.14 -2.26
C GLN A 196 5.04 15.86 -1.79
N THR A 197 5.95 16.82 -2.04
CA THR A 197 7.35 16.77 -1.61
C THR A 197 7.73 18.07 -0.88
N ILE A 198 8.62 18.01 0.13
CA ILE A 198 9.12 19.22 0.79
C ILE A 198 10.13 19.89 -0.14
N GLY A 199 9.70 20.93 -0.86
CA GLY A 199 10.60 21.80 -1.66
C GLY A 199 10.34 21.85 -3.16
N GLY A 200 9.41 21.04 -3.70
CA GLY A 200 9.00 21.09 -5.10
C GLY A 200 7.57 21.57 -5.23
N ASN A 201 7.34 22.58 -6.09
CA ASN A 201 5.99 22.87 -6.60
C ASN A 201 5.44 21.57 -7.24
N PRO A 202 4.14 21.26 -7.11
CA PRO A 202 3.56 20.17 -7.89
C PRO A 202 3.81 20.49 -9.38
N LEU A 203 4.48 19.58 -10.09
CA LEU A 203 4.59 19.64 -11.56
C LEU A 203 3.29 19.15 -12.19
#